data_AF-A0A0G0VGP6-F1
#
_entry.id   AF-A0A0G0VGP6-F1
#
_cell.length_a   1.000
_cell.length_b   1.000
_cell.length_c   1.000
_cell.angle_alpha   90.00
_cell.angle_beta   90.00
_cell.angle_gamma   90.00
#
_symmetry.space_group_name_H-M   'P 1'
#
loop_
_entity.id
_entity.type
_entity.pdbx_description
1 polymer ?
#
loop_
_entity_poly.entity_id
_entity_poly.type
_entity_poly.pdbx_seq_one_letter_code
_entity_poly.pdbx_strand_id
1 'polypeptide(L)'
;MSVMLTQYKPEFEAVIEHMRGELVQMRTGRATPAIVEDLMVEAYGAPMTIKGTASVNVADAKTLVIEPWDKGLLKAIEKAIQESNIGINPVVDGKVVRLVMPPMTEESRKQLVKVMKEKLEQARVSLRGVREKAREEVVGMEKEKEIGEDEKFRLFEEIDKMTKEYVQKVEDTGHQKEEEIMTV
;
A
#
# COMPACT_ATOMS: atom_id res chain seq x y z
N MET A 1 -17.22 -17.00 -17.34
CA MET A 1 -17.05 -16.89 -15.88
C MET A 1 -18.35 -17.36 -15.27
N SER A 2 -18.33 -18.36 -14.39
CA SER A 2 -19.53 -18.74 -13.64
C SER A 2 -20.01 -17.57 -12.78
N VAL A 3 -21.32 -17.52 -12.52
CA VAL A 3 -21.96 -16.47 -11.70
C VAL A 3 -21.32 -16.40 -10.31
N MET A 4 -20.98 -17.57 -9.75
CA MET A 4 -20.25 -17.77 -8.49
C MET A 4 -18.88 -17.08 -8.43
N LEU A 5 -18.05 -17.24 -9.47
CA LEU A 5 -16.75 -16.54 -9.54
C LEU A 5 -16.94 -15.02 -9.52
N THR A 6 -18.02 -14.53 -10.13
CA THR A 6 -18.30 -13.09 -10.19
C THR A 6 -18.73 -12.54 -8.82
N GLN A 7 -19.40 -13.37 -8.01
CA GLN A 7 -19.84 -13.02 -6.65
C GLN A 7 -18.68 -12.94 -5.66
N TYR A 8 -17.73 -13.87 -5.70
CA TYR A 8 -16.62 -13.92 -4.74
C TYR A 8 -15.42 -13.07 -5.14
N LYS A 9 -15.28 -12.73 -6.42
CA LYS A 9 -14.17 -11.89 -6.91
C LYS A 9 -13.98 -10.58 -6.13
N PRO A 10 -15.03 -9.81 -5.78
CA PRO A 10 -14.89 -8.60 -4.96
C PRO A 10 -14.29 -8.87 -3.57
N GLU A 11 -14.58 -10.00 -2.94
CA GLU A 11 -13.99 -10.36 -1.64
C GLU A 11 -12.50 -10.68 -1.78
N PHE A 12 -12.10 -11.41 -2.83
CA PHE A 12 -10.69 -11.64 -3.16
C PHE A 12 -9.95 -10.32 -3.43
N GLU A 13 -10.55 -9.41 -4.21
CA GLU A 13 -9.98 -8.09 -4.49
C GLU A 13 -9.84 -7.24 -3.23
N ALA A 14 -10.85 -7.26 -2.35
CA ALA A 14 -10.81 -6.52 -1.08
C ALA A 14 -9.65 -6.96 -0.18
N VAL A 15 -9.31 -8.26 -0.14
CA VAL A 15 -8.14 -8.76 0.60
C VAL A 15 -6.84 -8.19 0.03
N ILE A 16 -6.70 -8.15 -1.30
CA ILE A 16 -5.51 -7.58 -1.95
C ILE A 16 -5.41 -6.08 -1.70
N GLU A 17 -6.50 -5.33 -1.82
CA GLU A 17 -6.50 -3.88 -1.60
C GLU A 17 -6.20 -3.54 -0.15
N HIS A 18 -6.73 -4.31 0.80
CA HIS A 18 -6.38 -4.14 2.21
C HIS A 18 -4.89 -4.37 2.45
N MET A 19 -4.34 -5.49 1.97
CA MET A 19 -2.92 -5.82 2.08
C MET A 19 -2.05 -4.72 1.44
N ARG A 20 -2.41 -4.23 0.25
CA ARG A 20 -1.69 -3.13 -0.43
C ARG A 20 -1.71 -1.86 0.41
N GLY A 21 -2.85 -1.50 0.99
CA GLY A 21 -2.95 -0.37 1.90
C GLY A 21 -2.00 -0.47 3.09
N GLU A 22 -1.93 -1.65 3.72
CA GLU A 22 -1.02 -1.89 4.83
C GLU A 22 0.45 -1.80 4.40
N LEU A 23 0.81 -2.36 3.24
CA LEU A 23 2.18 -2.30 2.72
C LEU A 23 2.61 -0.88 2.32
N VAL A 24 1.69 -0.04 1.83
CA VAL A 24 1.96 1.38 1.53
C VAL A 24 2.25 2.17 2.80
N GLN A 25 1.58 1.85 3.90
CA GLN A 25 1.81 2.50 5.19
C GLN A 25 3.17 2.14 5.82
N MET A 26 3.81 1.05 5.38
CA MET A 26 5.14 0.69 5.83
C MET A 26 6.20 1.67 5.31
N ARG A 27 6.80 2.44 6.22
CA ARG A 27 7.89 3.38 5.91
C ARG A 27 9.18 2.61 5.64
N THR A 28 9.49 2.37 4.37
CA THR A 28 10.70 1.65 3.89
C THR A 28 11.94 2.54 3.81
N GLY A 29 11.85 3.79 4.26
CA GLY A 29 12.92 4.78 4.07
C GLY A 29 13.07 5.25 2.62
N ARG A 30 12.07 4.99 1.76
CA ARG A 30 11.93 5.57 0.42
C ARG A 30 11.08 6.84 0.42
N ALA A 31 11.42 7.77 -0.47
CA ALA A 31 10.83 9.09 -0.55
C ALA A 31 9.43 8.91 -1.10
N THR A 32 8.42 9.15 -0.27
CA THR A 32 7.01 9.14 -0.71
C THR A 32 6.36 10.48 -0.39
N PRO A 33 5.64 11.09 -1.35
CA PRO A 33 4.94 12.35 -1.13
C PRO A 33 3.98 12.32 0.07
N ALA A 34 3.37 11.16 0.34
CA ALA A 34 2.49 10.93 1.47
C ALA A 34 3.10 11.25 2.86
N ILE A 35 4.44 11.32 2.97
CA ILE A 35 5.11 11.74 4.21
C ILE A 35 4.79 13.20 4.56
N VAL A 36 4.61 14.05 3.55
CA VAL A 36 4.52 15.50 3.71
C VAL A 36 3.25 16.13 3.14
N GLU A 37 2.53 15.45 2.24
CA GLU A 37 1.36 16.00 1.55
C GLU A 37 0.28 16.56 2.48
N ASP A 38 0.03 15.87 3.61
CA ASP A 38 -1.01 16.21 4.58
C ASP A 38 -0.53 17.15 5.70
N LEU A 39 0.75 17.56 5.68
CA LEU A 39 1.27 18.52 6.66
C LEU A 39 0.64 19.90 6.43
N MET A 40 0.29 20.56 7.53
CA MET A 40 -0.32 21.89 7.51
C MET A 40 0.76 22.97 7.47
N VAL A 41 0.56 23.95 6.60
CA VAL A 41 1.40 25.12 6.36
C VAL A 41 0.53 26.36 6.52
N GLU A 42 1.05 27.37 7.20
CA GLU A 42 0.39 28.67 7.27
C GLU A 42 0.59 29.42 5.94
N ALA A 43 -0.49 29.53 5.15
CA ALA A 43 -0.48 30.19 3.85
C ALA A 43 -1.62 31.22 3.80
N TYR A 44 -1.28 32.46 3.43
CA TYR A 44 -2.26 33.55 3.30
C TYR A 44 -3.13 33.79 4.55
N GLY A 45 -2.60 33.55 5.75
CA GLY A 45 -3.30 33.74 7.02
C GLY A 45 -4.25 32.59 7.41
N ALA A 46 -4.23 31.46 6.69
CA ALA A 46 -4.99 30.27 7.03
C ALA A 46 -4.11 29.00 6.94
N PRO A 47 -4.41 27.94 7.70
CA PRO A 47 -3.70 26.68 7.58
C PRO A 47 -4.16 25.93 6.32
N MET A 48 -3.23 25.58 5.44
CA MET A 48 -3.44 24.81 4.21
C MET A 48 -2.49 23.61 4.15
N THR A 49 -2.82 22.55 3.43
CA THR A 49 -1.89 21.42 3.29
C THR A 49 -0.73 21.74 2.33
N ILE A 50 0.41 21.05 2.49
CA ILE A 50 1.53 21.14 1.53
C ILE A 50 1.04 20.78 0.13
N LYS A 51 0.21 19.75 -0.01
CA LYS A 51 -0.39 19.36 -1.30
C LYS A 51 -1.17 20.47 -1.98
N GLY A 52 -1.82 21.35 -1.21
CA GLY A 52 -2.59 22.49 -1.72
C GLY A 52 -1.77 23.76 -1.98
N THR A 53 -0.49 23.77 -1.63
CA THR A 53 0.37 24.96 -1.70
C THR A 53 1.67 24.73 -2.50
N ALA A 54 2.01 23.47 -2.78
CA ALA A 54 3.23 23.05 -3.45
C ALA A 54 3.05 21.76 -4.25
N SER A 55 3.90 21.59 -5.27
CA SER A 55 4.12 20.31 -5.94
C SER A 55 5.12 19.48 -5.15
N VAL A 56 4.78 18.22 -4.83
CA VAL A 56 5.67 17.27 -4.13
C VAL A 56 6.11 16.19 -5.11
N ASN A 57 7.41 16.13 -5.41
CA ASN A 57 7.98 15.20 -6.38
C ASN A 57 9.08 14.34 -5.73
N VAL A 58 9.20 13.09 -6.18
CA VAL A 58 10.31 12.19 -5.79
C VAL A 58 11.44 12.38 -6.80
N ALA A 59 12.57 12.97 -6.37
CA ALA A 59 13.72 13.18 -7.25
C ALA A 59 14.59 11.92 -7.37
N ASP A 60 14.77 11.19 -6.27
CA ASP A 60 15.43 9.90 -6.23
C ASP A 60 14.84 9.06 -5.07
N ALA A 61 15.34 7.84 -4.87
CA ALA A 61 14.81 6.93 -3.84
C ALA A 61 14.85 7.52 -2.41
N LYS A 62 15.75 8.46 -2.12
CA LYS A 62 15.95 9.08 -0.80
C LYS A 62 15.50 10.55 -0.72
N THR A 63 15.27 11.19 -1.86
CA THR A 63 15.06 12.65 -1.93
C THR A 63 13.66 13.02 -2.42
N LEU A 64 12.93 13.78 -1.59
CA LEU A 64 11.74 14.52 -2.01
C LEU A 64 12.12 15.96 -2.35
N VAL A 65 11.44 16.51 -3.36
CA VAL A 65 11.53 17.91 -3.77
C VAL A 65 10.15 18.51 -3.69
N ILE A 66 10.02 19.56 -2.88
CA ILE A 66 8.79 20.32 -2.70
C ILE A 66 8.97 21.68 -3.36
N GLU A 67 8.19 21.94 -4.40
CA GLU A 67 8.21 23.19 -5.14
C GLU A 67 6.93 23.98 -4.86
N PRO A 68 6.99 25.05 -4.06
CA PRO A 68 5.83 25.88 -3.79
C PRO A 68 5.36 26.61 -5.04
N TRP A 69 4.04 26.75 -5.20
CA TRP A 69 3.47 27.51 -6.32
C TRP A 69 3.74 29.01 -6.17
N ASP A 70 3.81 29.49 -4.93
CA ASP A 70 4.29 30.82 -4.57
C ASP A 70 5.58 30.74 -3.73
N LYS A 71 6.65 31.37 -4.23
CA LYS A 71 7.95 31.43 -3.54
C LYS A 71 7.87 32.08 -2.16
N GLY A 72 6.88 32.92 -1.91
CA GLY A 72 6.63 33.50 -0.58
C GLY A 72 6.35 32.46 0.50
N LEU A 73 5.84 31.29 0.12
CA LEU A 73 5.49 30.19 1.03
C LEU A 73 6.68 29.29 1.39
N LEU A 74 7.85 29.50 0.78
CA LEU A 74 8.99 28.59 0.94
C LEU A 74 9.45 28.47 2.40
N LYS A 75 9.53 29.59 3.13
CA LYS A 75 9.87 29.59 4.57
C LYS A 75 8.77 28.98 5.44
N ALA A 76 7.51 29.15 5.05
CA ALA A 76 6.38 28.58 5.78
C ALA A 76 6.38 27.06 5.66
N ILE A 77 6.65 26.52 4.47
CA ILE A 77 6.80 25.08 4.23
C ILE A 77 7.99 24.50 4.99
N GLU A 78 9.16 25.15 4.92
CA GLU A 78 10.34 24.74 5.67
C GLU A 78 10.05 24.63 7.18
N LYS A 79 9.42 25.66 7.74
CA LYS A 79 9.05 25.70 9.16
C LYS A 79 8.03 24.63 9.52
N ALA A 80 6.98 24.45 8.71
CA ALA A 80 5.96 23.42 8.93
C ALA A 80 6.57 22.01 8.96
N ILE A 81 7.54 21.72 8.08
CA ILE A 81 8.22 20.43 8.06
C ILE A 81 9.09 20.24 9.31
N GLN A 82 9.83 21.27 9.74
CA GLN A 82 10.60 21.20 10.99
C GLN A 82 9.70 20.97 12.21
N GLU A 83 8.57 21.67 12.30
CA GLU A 83 7.63 21.56 13.42
C GLU A 83 6.84 20.24 13.42
N SER A 84 6.66 19.61 12.26
CA SER A 84 5.94 18.34 12.14
C SER A 84 6.65 17.15 12.80
N ASN A 85 7.90 17.30 13.24
CA ASN A 85 8.70 16.25 13.91
C ASN A 85 8.75 14.91 13.14
N ILE A 86 8.69 14.96 11.80
CA ILE A 86 8.81 13.76 10.95
C ILE A 86 10.22 13.14 10.95
N GLY A 87 11.18 13.74 11.68
CA GLY A 87 12.55 13.24 11.79
C GLY A 87 13.42 13.47 10.55
N ILE A 88 13.00 14.38 9.66
CA ILE A 88 13.72 14.74 8.44
C ILE A 88 13.91 16.26 8.42
N ASN A 89 15.14 16.71 8.17
CA ASN A 89 15.46 18.13 8.10
C ASN A 89 15.27 18.65 6.67
N PRO A 90 14.47 19.71 6.44
CA PRO A 90 14.38 20.37 5.15
C PRO A 90 15.65 21.12 4.80
N VAL A 91 16.04 21.08 3.53
CA VAL A 91 17.14 21.85 2.95
C VAL A 91 16.58 22.72 1.84
N VAL A 92 16.67 24.03 1.99
CA VAL A 92 16.26 24.97 0.95
C VAL A 92 17.34 25.02 -0.15
N ASP A 93 16.93 24.75 -1.39
CA ASP A 93 17.77 24.93 -2.58
C ASP A 93 17.10 25.89 -3.57
N GLY A 94 17.49 27.16 -3.51
CA GLY A 94 16.98 28.20 -4.40
C GLY A 94 15.47 28.43 -4.25
N LYS A 95 14.68 27.75 -5.08
CA LYS A 95 13.21 27.86 -5.14
C LYS A 95 12.47 26.63 -4.63
N VAL A 96 13.18 25.58 -4.21
CA VAL A 96 12.59 24.31 -3.76
C VAL A 96 13.06 23.95 -2.37
N VAL A 97 12.27 23.16 -1.64
CA VAL A 97 12.66 22.52 -0.38
C VAL A 97 12.96 21.06 -0.67
N ARG A 98 14.17 20.61 -0.36
CA ARG A 98 14.59 19.21 -0.46
C ARG A 98 14.49 18.52 0.89
N LEU A 99 14.02 17.28 0.88
CA LEU A 99 14.05 16.39 2.05
C LEU A 99 14.83 15.15 1.67
N VAL A 100 15.95 14.95 2.33
CA VAL A 100 16.78 13.75 2.18
C VAL A 100 16.51 12.87 3.37
N MET A 101 15.92 11.69 3.16
CA MET A 101 15.66 10.80 4.29
C MET A 101 16.96 10.13 4.74
N PRO A 102 17.12 9.94 6.07
CA PRO A 102 18.25 9.18 6.59
C PRO A 102 18.20 7.72 6.12
N PRO A 103 19.37 7.08 5.94
CA PRO A 103 19.43 5.66 5.62
C PRO A 103 18.87 4.84 6.79
N MET A 104 18.08 3.81 6.47
CA MET A 104 17.68 2.82 7.46
C MET A 104 18.85 1.91 7.81
N THR A 105 19.01 1.59 9.11
CA THR A 105 19.99 0.58 9.55
C THR A 105 19.59 -0.81 9.03
N GLU A 106 20.58 -1.70 8.89
CA GLU A 106 20.32 -3.08 8.45
C GLU A 106 19.37 -3.81 9.41
N GLU A 107 19.48 -3.54 10.71
CA GLU A 107 18.59 -4.11 11.73
C GLU A 107 17.13 -3.64 11.54
N SER A 108 16.91 -2.35 11.31
CA SER A 108 15.57 -1.81 11.04
C SER A 108 14.97 -2.36 9.75
N ARG A 109 15.79 -2.57 8.71
CA ARG A 109 15.35 -3.21 7.46
C ARG A 109 14.92 -4.66 7.69
N LYS A 110 15.71 -5.45 8.43
CA LYS A 110 15.36 -6.84 8.78
C LYS A 110 14.06 -6.91 9.58
N GLN A 111 13.84 -5.99 10.51
CA GLN A 111 12.59 -5.89 11.26
C GLN A 111 11.40 -5.57 10.34
N LEU A 112 11.56 -4.63 9.39
CA LEU A 112 10.51 -4.34 8.40
C LEU A 112 10.18 -5.53 7.52
N VAL A 113 11.18 -6.28 7.03
CA VAL A 113 10.95 -7.50 6.24
C VAL A 113 10.13 -8.52 7.04
N LYS A 114 10.39 -8.66 8.35
CA LYS A 114 9.62 -9.55 9.22
C LYS A 114 8.15 -9.11 9.31
N VAL A 115 7.90 -7.84 9.58
CA VAL A 115 6.54 -7.28 9.66
C VAL A 115 5.82 -7.44 8.32
N MET A 116 6.50 -7.18 7.21
CA MET A 116 5.96 -7.37 5.86
C MET A 116 5.52 -8.83 5.65
N LYS A 117 6.36 -9.81 6.02
CA LYS A 117 6.03 -11.24 5.90
C LYS A 117 4.81 -11.63 6.74
N GLU A 118 4.67 -11.06 7.94
CA GLU A 118 3.47 -11.26 8.77
C GLU A 118 2.20 -10.74 8.07
N LYS A 119 2.26 -9.58 7.41
CA LYS A 119 1.14 -9.03 6.62
C LYS A 119 0.78 -9.87 5.41
N LEU A 120 1.78 -10.37 4.68
CA LEU A 120 1.55 -11.27 3.54
C LEU A 120 0.89 -12.57 3.99
N GLU A 121 1.28 -13.13 5.15
CA GLU A 121 0.66 -14.33 5.68
C GLU A 121 -0.81 -14.07 6.10
N GLN A 122 -1.09 -12.92 6.72
CA GLN A 122 -2.48 -12.52 7.04
C GLN A 122 -3.35 -12.43 5.78
N ALA A 123 -2.82 -11.90 4.68
CA ALA A 123 -3.51 -11.88 3.40
C ALA A 123 -3.77 -13.30 2.87
N ARG A 124 -2.77 -14.20 2.90
CA ARG A 124 -2.93 -15.61 2.48
C ARG A 124 -3.99 -16.35 3.30
N VAL A 125 -4.00 -16.15 4.62
CA VAL A 125 -5.01 -16.74 5.52
C VAL A 125 -6.41 -16.21 5.17
N SER A 126 -6.53 -14.91 4.90
CA SER A 126 -7.80 -14.29 4.50
C SER A 126 -8.30 -14.85 3.16
N LEU A 127 -7.41 -14.98 2.15
CA LEU A 127 -7.74 -15.62 0.87
C LEU A 127 -8.22 -17.08 1.04
N ARG A 128 -7.58 -17.83 1.94
CA ARG A 128 -8.03 -19.20 2.29
C ARG A 128 -9.43 -19.17 2.89
N GLY A 129 -9.72 -18.21 3.76
CA GLY A 129 -11.05 -18.03 4.35
C GLY A 129 -12.12 -17.77 3.29
N VAL A 130 -11.87 -16.89 2.32
CA VAL A 130 -12.79 -16.61 1.21
C VAL A 130 -13.01 -17.86 0.35
N ARG A 131 -11.94 -18.63 0.07
CA ARG A 131 -12.04 -19.91 -0.65
C ARG A 131 -12.95 -20.92 0.08
N GLU A 132 -12.76 -21.10 1.39
CA GLU A 132 -13.58 -22.04 2.17
C GLU A 132 -15.06 -21.64 2.14
N LYS A 133 -15.38 -20.35 2.30
CA LYS A 133 -16.77 -19.85 2.18
C LYS A 133 -17.38 -20.18 0.82
N ALA A 134 -16.67 -19.89 -0.26
CA ALA A 134 -17.14 -20.18 -1.63
C ALA A 134 -17.38 -21.67 -1.83
N ARG A 135 -16.49 -22.54 -1.31
CA ARG A 135 -16.66 -23.99 -1.38
C ARG A 135 -17.84 -24.48 -0.54
N GLU A 136 -18.03 -23.94 0.66
CA GLU A 136 -19.16 -24.30 1.52
C GLU A 136 -20.51 -23.97 0.86
N GLU A 137 -20.62 -22.82 0.18
CA GLU A 137 -21.82 -22.44 -0.56
C GLU A 137 -22.10 -23.41 -1.72
N VAL A 138 -21.07 -23.78 -2.50
CA VAL A 138 -21.20 -24.80 -3.56
C VAL A 138 -21.64 -26.16 -3.01
N VAL A 139 -21.14 -26.57 -1.83
CA VAL A 139 -21.61 -27.79 -1.15
C VAL A 139 -23.08 -27.65 -0.71
N GLY A 140 -23.50 -26.46 -0.28
CA GLY A 140 -24.89 -26.15 0.05
C GLY A 140 -25.82 -26.32 -1.16
N MET A 141 -25.46 -25.71 -2.30
CA MET A 141 -26.22 -25.81 -3.55
C MET A 141 -26.39 -27.25 -4.04
N GLU A 142 -25.37 -28.09 -3.89
CA GLU A 142 -25.46 -29.51 -4.25
C GLU A 142 -26.44 -30.26 -3.33
N LYS A 143 -26.42 -30.01 -2.02
CA LYS A 143 -27.38 -30.59 -1.07
C LYS A 143 -28.81 -30.15 -1.35
N GLU A 144 -28.99 -28.91 -1.79
CA GLU A 144 -30.29 -28.34 -2.19
C GLU A 144 -30.71 -28.80 -3.60
N LYS A 145 -29.88 -29.58 -4.29
CA LYS A 145 -30.08 -30.08 -5.67
C LYS A 145 -30.21 -28.98 -6.72
N GLU A 146 -29.66 -27.79 -6.43
CA GLU A 146 -29.56 -26.70 -7.40
C GLU A 146 -28.49 -26.99 -8.47
N ILE A 147 -27.46 -27.75 -8.09
CA ILE A 147 -26.38 -28.19 -8.97
C ILE A 147 -26.15 -29.71 -8.84
N GLY A 148 -25.62 -30.31 -9.91
CA GLY A 148 -25.18 -31.71 -9.91
C GLY A 148 -23.73 -31.88 -9.43
N GLU A 149 -23.32 -33.13 -9.21
CA GLU A 149 -21.97 -33.49 -8.76
C GLU A 149 -20.88 -33.02 -9.74
N ASP A 150 -21.08 -33.22 -11.05
CA ASP A 150 -20.15 -32.76 -12.08
C ASP A 150 -19.93 -31.24 -12.06
N GLU A 151 -21.00 -30.48 -11.81
CA GLU A 151 -20.95 -29.02 -11.77
C GLU A 151 -20.24 -28.53 -10.50
N LYS A 152 -20.47 -29.19 -9.36
CA LYS A 152 -19.72 -28.94 -8.12
C LYS A 152 -18.22 -29.10 -8.32
N PHE A 153 -17.77 -30.17 -8.98
CA PHE A 153 -16.34 -30.37 -9.25
C PHE A 153 -15.77 -29.27 -10.14
N ARG A 154 -16.50 -28.84 -11.18
CA ARG A 154 -16.08 -27.70 -12.03
C ARG A 154 -15.97 -26.40 -11.24
N LEU A 155 -16.95 -26.09 -10.39
CA LEU A 155 -16.94 -24.88 -9.56
C LEU A 155 -15.77 -24.89 -8.57
N PHE A 156 -15.41 -26.04 -8.00
CA PHE A 156 -14.22 -26.16 -7.16
C PHE A 156 -12.92 -25.89 -7.91
N GLU A 157 -12.76 -26.42 -9.12
CA GLU A 157 -11.58 -26.14 -9.96
C GLU A 157 -11.48 -24.65 -10.30
N GLU A 158 -12.60 -24.02 -10.60
CA GLU A 158 -12.68 -22.59 -10.87
C GLU A 158 -12.28 -21.74 -9.65
N ILE A 159 -12.83 -22.05 -8.47
CA ILE A 159 -12.49 -21.39 -7.19
C ILE A 159 -10.99 -21.56 -6.87
N ASP A 160 -10.44 -22.75 -7.10
CA ASP A 160 -9.01 -23.01 -6.87
C ASP A 160 -8.11 -22.25 -7.83
N LYS A 161 -8.50 -22.15 -9.10
CA LYS A 161 -7.76 -21.37 -10.09
C LYS A 161 -7.75 -19.89 -9.71
N MET A 162 -8.90 -19.34 -9.31
CA MET A 162 -8.99 -17.97 -8.83
C MET A 162 -8.12 -17.76 -7.59
N THR A 163 -8.20 -18.66 -6.61
CA THR A 163 -7.38 -18.58 -5.39
C THR A 163 -5.89 -18.56 -5.72
N LYS A 164 -5.43 -19.43 -6.63
CA LYS A 164 -4.03 -19.46 -7.07
C LYS A 164 -3.59 -18.14 -7.70
N GLU A 165 -4.44 -17.53 -8.54
CA GLU A 165 -4.15 -16.23 -9.14
C GLU A 165 -3.95 -15.14 -8.09
N TYR A 166 -4.82 -15.07 -7.08
CA TYR A 166 -4.71 -14.07 -6.01
C TYR A 166 -3.54 -14.35 -5.06
N VAL A 167 -3.22 -15.61 -4.77
CA VAL A 167 -2.01 -15.97 -4.00
C VAL A 167 -0.75 -15.54 -4.77
N GLN A 168 -0.71 -15.71 -6.09
CA GLN A 168 0.42 -15.23 -6.89
C GLN A 168 0.54 -13.70 -6.82
N LYS A 169 -0.58 -12.96 -6.87
CA LYS A 169 -0.55 -11.49 -6.69
C LYS A 169 0.02 -11.07 -5.33
N VAL A 170 -0.28 -11.82 -4.26
CA VAL A 170 0.31 -11.60 -2.92
C VAL A 170 1.82 -11.83 -2.96
N GLU A 171 2.27 -12.91 -3.60
CA GLU A 171 3.69 -13.24 -3.75
C GLU A 171 4.44 -12.16 -4.53
N ASP A 172 3.93 -11.78 -5.70
CA ASP A 172 4.56 -10.78 -6.55
C ASP A 172 4.66 -9.43 -5.84
N THR A 173 3.59 -9.01 -5.15
CA THR A 173 3.59 -7.77 -4.36
C THR A 173 4.57 -7.85 -3.20
N GLY A 174 4.66 -9.00 -2.53
CA GLY A 174 5.61 -9.24 -1.44
C GLY A 174 7.05 -9.18 -1.90
N HIS A 175 7.38 -9.80 -3.04
CA HIS A 175 8.73 -9.76 -3.61
C HIS A 175 9.14 -8.34 -3.99
N GLN A 176 8.27 -7.59 -4.68
CA GLN A 176 8.52 -6.19 -5.01
C GLN A 176 8.79 -5.35 -3.76
N LYS A 177 8.02 -5.58 -2.68
CA LYS A 177 8.19 -4.84 -1.43
C LYS A 177 9.45 -5.26 -0.66
N GLU A 178 9.83 -6.53 -0.70
CA GLU A 178 11.07 -7.03 -0.09
C GLU A 178 12.30 -6.43 -0.79
N GLU A 179 12.31 -6.41 -2.12
CA GLU A 179 13.34 -5.72 -2.91
C GLU A 179 13.40 -4.23 -2.59
N GLU A 180 12.25 -3.57 -2.44
CA GLU A 180 12.17 -2.16 -2.05
C GLU A 180 12.81 -1.90 -0.67
N ILE A 181 12.58 -2.78 0.31
CA ILE A 181 13.14 -2.66 1.66
C ILE A 181 14.65 -2.91 1.66
N MET A 182 15.12 -3.85 0.84
CA MET A 182 16.52 -4.29 0.84
C MET A 182 17.43 -3.49 -0.09
N THR A 183 16.89 -2.89 -1.15
CA THR A 183 17.65 -2.21 -2.20
C THR A 183 17.70 -0.70 -1.97
N VAL A 184 18.51 -0.22 -1.01
CA VAL A 184 18.77 1.22 -0.77
C VAL A 184 20.12 1.48 -0.09
#